data_AF-A0A1S2RDF0-F1
#
_entry.id   AF-A0A1S2RDF0-F1
#
_cell.length_a   1.000
_cell.length_b   1.000
_cell.length_c   1.000
_cell.angle_alpha   90.00
_cell.angle_beta   90.00
_cell.angle_gamma   90.00
#
_symmetry.space_group_name_H-M   'P 1'
#
loop_
_entity.id
_entity.type
_entity.pdbx_description
1 polymer ?
#
loop_
_entity_poly.entity_id
_entity_poly.type
_entity_poly.pdbx_seq_one_letter_code
_entity_poly.pdbx_strand_id
1 'polypeptide(L)'
;MSKFRKYVNELFEWNEQMKDFLEMEKVEADSDLWIHLDDFSELIENTNRELSDAELLNLQSKAESIHDHMENYFHRKQEVGNIWLLEKSLAPGGHTLPELPYAYNALEPYISEEIMRLHHSQHHQAYVNGLNNAELNLKKARESNDFTLIKHWSRELAFHGSGHYLHTIFWKNMSPNGGGTPQGPLKDEIQNYFGSFLSFKKQFTEAAKQVEGVGWALLVWSPLARHLEVLQTERHMLLTQWNTIPLLVLDVWEHAYYLQYKNKRAEYVENWWNIVNWHDVGMRFEKAADIKWTAI
;
A
#
# COMPACT_ATOMS: atom_id res chain seq x y z
N MET A 1 -2.19 13.88 -46.28
CA MET A 1 -0.86 13.42 -45.82
C MET A 1 -0.95 11.93 -45.55
N SER A 2 0.00 11.12 -46.04
CA SER A 2 0.02 9.67 -45.77
C SER A 2 0.10 9.42 -44.27
N LYS A 3 -0.64 8.43 -43.74
CA LYS A 3 -0.58 8.01 -42.32
C LYS A 3 0.87 7.77 -41.86
N PHE A 4 1.74 7.35 -42.77
CA PHE A 4 3.17 7.18 -42.57
C PHE A 4 3.89 8.49 -42.17
N ARG A 5 3.69 9.57 -42.94
CA ARG A 5 4.34 10.87 -42.63
C ARG A 5 3.88 11.42 -41.29
N LYS A 6 2.63 11.12 -40.90
CA LYS A 6 2.11 11.50 -39.60
C LYS A 6 2.84 10.76 -38.46
N TYR A 7 3.01 9.45 -38.59
CA TYR A 7 3.70 8.64 -37.58
C TYR A 7 5.19 9.00 -37.43
N VAL A 8 5.91 9.19 -38.53
CA VAL A 8 7.31 9.61 -38.49
C VAL A 8 7.47 10.99 -37.84
N ASN A 9 6.55 11.92 -38.13
CA ASN A 9 6.54 13.23 -37.48
C ASN A 9 6.22 13.13 -35.97
N GLU A 10 5.31 12.25 -35.56
CA GLU A 10 5.02 12.01 -34.14
C GLU A 10 6.24 11.46 -33.39
N LEU A 11 7.03 10.57 -34.02
CA LEU A 11 8.29 10.08 -33.45
C LEU A 11 9.36 11.17 -33.35
N PHE A 12 9.41 12.08 -34.32
CA PHE A 12 10.31 13.23 -34.27
C PHE A 12 9.94 14.17 -33.13
N GLU A 13 8.66 14.55 -33.03
CA GLU A 13 8.14 15.39 -31.94
C GLU A 13 8.36 14.75 -30.58
N TRP A 14 8.15 13.44 -30.46
CA TRP A 14 8.45 12.69 -29.25
C TRP A 14 9.93 12.74 -28.88
N ASN A 15 10.83 12.53 -29.84
CA ASN A 15 12.28 12.56 -29.59
C ASN A 15 12.74 13.93 -29.09
N GLU A 16 12.24 15.02 -29.70
CA GLU A 16 12.55 16.38 -29.27
C GLU A 16 11.99 16.68 -27.87
N GLN A 17 10.76 16.24 -27.56
CA GLN A 17 10.20 16.35 -26.21
C GLN A 17 11.03 15.58 -25.17
N MET A 18 11.62 14.44 -25.54
CA MET A 18 12.51 13.70 -24.65
C MET A 18 13.82 14.44 -24.42
N LYS A 19 14.41 15.07 -25.44
CA LYS A 19 15.59 15.92 -25.29
C LYS A 19 15.31 17.12 -24.38
N ASP A 20 14.21 17.84 -24.61
CA ASP A 20 13.77 18.96 -23.77
C ASP A 20 13.58 18.51 -22.30
N PHE A 21 13.02 17.32 -22.10
CA PHE A 21 12.85 16.73 -20.78
C PHE A 21 14.19 16.42 -20.09
N LEU A 22 15.16 15.83 -20.80
CA LEU A 22 16.50 15.58 -20.24
C LEU A 22 17.22 16.87 -19.87
N GLU A 23 17.07 17.93 -20.67
CA GLU A 23 17.58 19.27 -20.39
C GLU A 23 16.94 19.87 -19.12
N MET A 24 15.62 19.81 -19.02
CA MET A 24 14.87 20.29 -17.85
C MET A 24 15.31 19.58 -16.56
N GLU A 25 15.50 18.27 -16.63
CA GLU A 25 15.94 17.41 -15.51
C GLU A 25 17.45 17.48 -15.24
N LYS A 26 18.19 18.30 -16.00
CA LYS A 26 19.65 18.50 -15.88
C LYS A 26 20.41 17.18 -15.91
N VAL A 27 20.04 16.28 -16.83
CA VAL A 27 20.78 15.03 -17.04
C VAL A 27 22.17 15.33 -17.60
N GLU A 28 23.20 14.73 -17.02
CA GLU A 28 24.59 14.97 -17.43
C GLU A 28 24.78 14.67 -18.92
N ALA A 29 25.52 15.53 -19.61
CA ALA A 29 25.64 15.51 -21.07
C ALA A 29 26.41 14.30 -21.61
N ASP A 30 27.12 13.58 -20.74
CA ASP A 30 27.84 12.34 -21.02
C ASP A 30 26.99 11.07 -20.78
N SER A 31 25.71 11.22 -20.41
CA SER A 31 24.77 10.11 -20.31
C SER A 31 24.52 9.46 -21.67
N ASP A 32 24.54 8.12 -21.71
CA ASP A 32 24.22 7.31 -22.90
C ASP A 32 22.83 7.64 -23.50
N LEU A 33 21.92 8.24 -22.73
CA LEU A 33 20.60 8.68 -23.20
C LEU A 33 20.68 9.75 -24.30
N TRP A 34 21.61 10.70 -24.19
CA TRP A 34 21.79 11.74 -25.20
C TRP A 34 22.23 11.15 -26.53
N ILE A 35 23.19 10.22 -26.48
CA ILE A 35 23.70 9.48 -27.64
C ILE A 35 22.54 8.74 -28.34
N HIS A 36 21.70 8.06 -27.57
CA HIS A 36 20.58 7.32 -28.16
C HIS A 36 19.51 8.20 -28.81
N LEU A 37 19.19 9.37 -28.24
CA LEU A 37 18.23 10.32 -28.82
C LEU A 37 18.81 11.02 -30.06
N ASP A 38 20.11 11.28 -30.09
CA ASP A 38 20.80 11.85 -31.25
C ASP A 38 20.92 10.85 -32.40
N ASP A 39 21.29 9.60 -32.11
CA ASP A 39 21.30 8.50 -33.10
C ASP A 39 19.88 8.28 -33.68
N PHE A 40 18.84 8.48 -32.87
CA PHE A 40 17.46 8.36 -33.32
C PHE A 40 17.03 9.55 -34.18
N SER A 41 17.43 10.78 -33.85
CA SER A 41 17.26 11.96 -34.72
C SER A 41 17.87 11.72 -36.09
N GLU A 42 19.12 11.27 -36.16
CA GLU A 42 19.81 11.03 -37.44
C GLU A 42 19.08 9.94 -38.27
N LEU A 43 18.57 8.91 -37.60
CA LEU A 43 17.84 7.84 -38.26
C LEU A 43 16.47 8.30 -38.81
N ILE A 44 15.75 9.15 -38.06
CA ILE A 44 14.49 9.75 -38.52
C ILE A 44 14.75 10.74 -39.68
N GLU A 45 15.76 11.59 -39.59
CA GLU A 45 16.08 12.58 -40.63
C GLU A 45 16.49 11.92 -41.95
N ASN A 46 17.17 10.77 -41.88
CA ASN A 46 17.53 9.96 -43.04
C ASN A 46 16.34 9.20 -43.64
N THR A 47 15.16 9.26 -43.03
CA THR A 47 13.92 8.63 -43.50
C THR A 47 13.17 9.51 -44.52
N ASN A 48 13.88 10.03 -45.52
CA ASN A 48 13.29 10.88 -46.58
C ASN A 48 12.58 10.09 -47.70
N ARG A 49 12.15 8.86 -47.42
CA ARG A 49 11.46 7.95 -48.34
C ARG A 49 10.39 7.13 -47.62
N GLU A 50 9.51 6.48 -48.38
CA GLU A 50 8.65 5.45 -47.80
C GLU A 50 9.51 4.27 -47.32
N LEU A 51 9.28 3.89 -46.07
CA LEU A 51 9.94 2.76 -45.43
C LEU A 51 9.14 1.48 -45.64
N SER A 52 9.84 0.36 -45.69
CA SER A 52 9.22 -0.95 -45.58
C SER A 52 8.71 -1.21 -44.15
N ASP A 53 7.77 -2.15 -44.00
CA ASP A 53 7.24 -2.54 -42.69
C ASP A 53 8.34 -3.00 -41.72
N ALA A 54 9.41 -3.64 -42.23
CA ALA A 54 10.55 -4.05 -41.43
C ALA A 54 11.37 -2.86 -40.89
N GLU A 55 11.51 -1.79 -41.69
CA GLU A 55 12.20 -0.57 -41.27
C GLU A 55 11.36 0.24 -40.27
N LEU A 56 10.03 0.22 -40.41
CA LEU A 56 9.10 0.80 -39.45
C LEU A 56 9.13 0.07 -38.10
N LEU A 57 9.14 -1.27 -38.11
CA LEU A 57 9.28 -2.06 -36.90
C LEU A 57 10.62 -1.81 -36.19
N ASN A 58 11.69 -1.60 -36.96
CA ASN A 58 13.00 -1.24 -36.41
C ASN A 58 12.97 0.15 -35.74
N LEU A 59 12.36 1.14 -36.39
CA LEU A 59 12.13 2.47 -35.81
C LEU A 59 11.35 2.40 -34.49
N GLN A 60 10.26 1.64 -34.48
CA GLN A 60 9.44 1.45 -33.28
C GLN A 60 10.23 0.77 -32.17
N SER A 61 10.94 -0.32 -32.48
CA SER A 61 11.77 -1.05 -31.51
C SER A 61 12.88 -0.18 -30.92
N LYS A 62 13.45 0.74 -31.71
CA LYS A 62 14.43 1.72 -31.21
C LYS A 62 13.79 2.75 -30.29
N ALA A 63 12.63 3.29 -30.64
CA ALA A 63 11.88 4.21 -29.77
C ALA A 63 11.53 3.56 -28.42
N GLU A 64 11.06 2.31 -28.45
CA GLU A 64 10.77 1.52 -27.25
C GLU A 64 12.03 1.28 -26.41
N SER A 65 13.15 0.91 -27.05
CA SER A 65 14.42 0.73 -26.32
C SER A 65 14.93 2.02 -25.68
N ILE A 66 14.76 3.17 -26.33
CA ILE A 66 15.13 4.48 -25.76
C ILE A 66 14.23 4.79 -24.56
N HIS A 67 12.93 4.56 -24.69
CA HIS A 67 11.98 4.73 -23.60
C HIS A 67 12.35 3.87 -22.39
N ASP A 68 12.64 2.58 -22.59
CA ASP A 68 13.08 1.66 -21.53
C ASP A 68 14.38 2.13 -20.86
N HIS A 69 15.36 2.62 -21.63
CA HIS A 69 16.59 3.16 -21.06
C HIS A 69 16.35 4.42 -20.23
N MET A 70 15.44 5.31 -20.68
CA MET A 70 15.03 6.49 -19.92
C MET A 70 14.32 6.10 -18.63
N GLU A 71 13.32 5.21 -18.68
CA GLU A 71 12.65 4.72 -17.48
C GLU A 71 13.66 4.12 -16.48
N ASN A 72 14.60 3.29 -16.94
CA ASN A 72 15.64 2.72 -16.09
C ASN A 72 16.59 3.78 -15.52
N TYR A 73 16.98 4.79 -16.31
CA TYR A 73 17.83 5.88 -15.84
C TYR A 73 17.12 6.70 -14.76
N PHE A 74 15.86 7.08 -14.98
CA PHE A 74 15.11 7.88 -14.01
C PHE A 74 14.65 7.07 -12.81
N HIS A 75 14.36 5.78 -12.95
CA HIS A 75 14.21 4.86 -11.84
C HIS A 75 15.50 4.82 -11.01
N ARG A 76 16.67 4.62 -11.63
CA ARG A 76 17.95 4.65 -10.93
C ARG A 76 18.26 6.02 -10.32
N LYS A 77 17.95 7.14 -10.98
CA LYS A 77 18.16 8.49 -10.44
C LYS A 77 17.21 8.78 -9.27
N GLN A 78 15.97 8.29 -9.32
CA GLN A 78 15.05 8.28 -8.18
C GLN A 78 15.54 7.35 -7.07
N GLU A 79 16.18 6.22 -7.40
CA GLU A 79 16.86 5.33 -6.44
C GLU A 79 18.15 5.94 -5.87
N VAL A 80 18.84 6.84 -6.58
CA VAL A 80 20.01 7.57 -6.07
C VAL A 80 19.56 8.82 -5.27
N GLY A 81 18.40 9.37 -5.60
CA GLY A 81 17.67 10.37 -4.80
C GLY A 81 17.02 9.77 -3.55
N ASN A 82 16.76 8.46 -3.55
CA ASN A 82 16.76 7.67 -2.34
C ASN A 82 18.22 7.62 -1.87
N ILE A 83 18.59 8.56 -1.00
CA ILE A 83 19.44 8.18 0.13
C ILE A 83 18.95 6.79 0.52
N TRP A 84 19.81 5.77 0.55
CA TRP A 84 19.51 4.55 1.27
C TRP A 84 19.15 5.00 2.69
N LEU A 85 17.89 5.36 2.91
CA LEU A 85 17.19 5.12 4.14
C LEU A 85 17.41 3.62 4.23
N LEU A 86 18.48 3.23 4.94
CA LEU A 86 18.50 2.03 5.72
C LEU A 86 17.13 2.04 6.38
N GLU A 87 16.14 1.41 5.73
CA GLU A 87 14.84 1.25 6.32
C GLU A 87 15.15 0.62 7.64
N LYS A 88 14.87 1.38 8.71
CA LYS A 88 15.39 1.09 10.02
C LYS A 88 14.85 -0.27 10.42
N SER A 89 15.63 -1.32 10.20
CA SER A 89 15.25 -2.67 10.56
C SER A 89 15.14 -2.69 12.08
N LEU A 90 13.98 -3.02 12.61
CA LEU A 90 13.81 -3.16 14.04
C LEU A 90 14.50 -4.46 14.48
N ALA A 91 15.41 -4.34 15.44
CA ALA A 91 15.98 -5.52 16.08
C ALA A 91 14.88 -6.26 16.88
N PRO A 92 15.02 -7.58 17.12
CA PRO A 92 14.11 -8.33 17.98
C PRO A 92 13.89 -7.64 19.33
N GLY A 93 12.63 -7.39 19.69
CA GLY A 93 12.29 -6.65 20.91
C GLY A 93 12.31 -5.13 20.78
N GLY A 94 12.49 -4.60 19.57
CA GLY A 94 12.62 -3.16 19.30
C GLY A 94 11.32 -2.44 18.94
N HIS A 95 10.16 -3.09 19.04
CA HIS A 95 8.87 -2.46 18.72
C HIS A 95 8.45 -1.47 19.82
N THR A 96 7.80 -0.39 19.41
CA THR A 96 7.30 0.66 20.31
C THR A 96 5.84 0.97 20.02
N LEU A 97 5.10 1.40 21.04
CA LEU A 97 3.74 1.91 20.84
C LEU A 97 3.81 3.21 20.02
N PRO A 98 3.23 3.27 18.81
CA PRO A 98 3.21 4.50 18.01
C PRO A 98 2.31 5.54 18.69
N GLU A 99 2.65 6.82 18.61
CA GLU A 99 1.74 7.86 19.05
C GLU A 99 0.49 7.93 18.16
N LEU A 100 -0.64 8.31 18.73
CA LEU A 100 -1.85 8.58 17.95
C LEU A 100 -1.64 9.83 17.08
N PRO A 101 -2.13 9.85 15.83
CA PRO A 101 -2.02 11.02 14.95
C PRO A 101 -2.98 12.16 15.32
N TYR A 102 -3.75 12.00 16.41
CA TYR A 102 -4.74 12.96 16.92
C TYR A 102 -4.94 12.76 18.44
N ALA A 103 -5.59 13.73 19.10
CA ALA A 103 -5.91 13.65 20.52
C ALA A 103 -6.92 12.53 20.83
N TYR A 104 -6.91 11.99 22.05
CA TYR A 104 -7.78 10.87 22.43
C TYR A 104 -9.28 11.14 22.24
N ASN A 105 -9.73 12.39 22.41
CA ASN A 105 -11.13 12.79 22.24
C ASN A 105 -11.47 13.29 20.82
N ALA A 106 -10.52 13.23 19.88
CA ALA A 106 -10.70 13.83 18.55
C ALA A 106 -11.75 13.12 17.68
N LEU A 107 -12.12 11.89 18.02
CA LEU A 107 -13.06 11.07 17.25
C LEU A 107 -14.49 11.08 17.82
N GLU A 108 -14.74 11.87 18.86
CA GLU A 108 -16.09 12.07 19.38
C GLU A 108 -16.99 12.78 18.34
N PRO A 109 -18.29 12.47 18.29
CA PRO A 109 -19.03 11.59 19.20
C PRO A 109 -18.99 10.10 18.80
N TYR A 110 -18.24 9.71 17.78
CA TYR A 110 -18.29 8.37 17.19
C TYR A 110 -17.47 7.33 17.96
N ILE A 111 -16.33 7.73 18.54
CA ILE A 111 -15.57 6.89 19.48
C ILE A 111 -15.15 7.76 20.66
N SER A 112 -15.54 7.35 21.88
CA SER A 112 -15.28 8.11 23.10
C SER A 112 -13.79 8.19 23.45
N GLU A 113 -13.41 9.28 24.13
CA GLU A 113 -12.05 9.43 24.66
C GLU A 113 -11.64 8.26 25.56
N GLU A 114 -12.56 7.75 26.38
CA GLU A 114 -12.32 6.63 27.28
C GLU A 114 -11.90 5.37 26.53
N ILE A 115 -12.61 5.03 25.45
CA ILE A 115 -12.27 3.90 24.58
C ILE A 115 -10.89 4.14 23.97
N MET A 116 -10.68 5.31 23.34
CA MET A 116 -9.41 5.60 22.67
C MET A 116 -8.20 5.51 23.61
N ARG A 117 -8.36 6.01 24.85
CA ARG A 117 -7.30 5.96 25.87
C ARG A 117 -6.97 4.54 26.30
N LEU A 118 -7.97 3.72 26.61
CA LEU A 118 -7.76 2.33 27.02
C LEU A 118 -7.25 1.47 25.86
N HIS A 119 -7.87 1.59 24.70
CA HIS A 119 -7.56 0.82 23.50
C HIS A 119 -6.11 1.07 23.03
N HIS A 120 -5.65 2.32 23.07
CA HIS A 120 -4.27 2.65 22.74
C HIS A 120 -3.27 2.34 23.88
N SER A 121 -3.48 2.91 25.07
CA SER A 121 -2.46 2.86 26.14
C SER A 121 -2.39 1.52 26.88
N GLN A 122 -3.44 0.70 26.82
CA GLN A 122 -3.50 -0.60 27.48
C GLN A 122 -3.46 -1.73 26.46
N HIS A 123 -4.47 -1.83 25.60
CA HIS A 123 -4.59 -2.97 24.67
C HIS A 123 -3.46 -2.98 23.63
N HIS A 124 -3.24 -1.87 22.92
CA HIS A 124 -2.15 -1.80 21.94
C HIS A 124 -0.78 -1.94 22.59
N GLN A 125 -0.57 -1.33 23.77
CA GLN A 125 0.68 -1.49 24.53
C GLN A 125 0.95 -2.95 24.93
N ALA A 126 -0.09 -3.72 25.28
CA ALA A 126 0.07 -5.14 25.59
C ALA A 126 0.51 -5.95 24.36
N TYR A 127 0.02 -5.63 23.15
CA TYR A 127 0.50 -6.27 21.92
C TYR A 127 1.96 -5.94 21.62
N VAL A 128 2.37 -4.68 21.78
CA VAL A 128 3.79 -4.27 21.62
C VAL A 128 4.68 -5.06 22.58
N ASN A 129 4.32 -5.11 23.86
CA ASN A 129 5.09 -5.82 24.88
C ASN A 129 5.17 -7.32 24.60
N GLY A 130 4.05 -7.94 24.22
CA GLY A 130 3.98 -9.37 23.90
C GLY A 130 4.79 -9.74 22.65
N LEU A 131 4.75 -8.91 21.61
CA LEU A 131 5.55 -9.08 20.40
C LEU A 131 7.04 -9.03 20.73
N ASN A 132 7.47 -8.01 21.46
CA ASN A 132 8.86 -7.87 21.89
C ASN A 132 9.32 -9.09 22.70
N ASN A 133 8.49 -9.55 23.64
CA ASN A 133 8.81 -10.73 24.45
C ASN A 133 8.93 -12.01 23.61
N ALA A 134 8.02 -12.22 22.65
CA ALA A 134 8.07 -13.39 21.76
C ALA A 134 9.34 -13.39 20.91
N GLU A 135 9.69 -12.26 20.30
CA GLU A 135 10.90 -12.12 19.48
C GLU A 135 12.19 -12.38 20.28
N LEU A 136 12.29 -11.83 21.49
CA LEU A 136 13.45 -12.02 22.37
C LEU A 136 13.59 -13.47 22.81
N ASN A 137 12.49 -14.15 23.15
CA ASN A 137 12.53 -15.56 23.53
C ASN A 137 12.86 -16.48 22.34
N LEU A 138 12.36 -16.16 21.14
CA LEU A 138 12.75 -16.87 19.91
C LEU A 138 14.22 -16.66 19.58
N LYS A 139 14.77 -15.45 19.80
CA LYS A 139 16.21 -15.19 19.68
C LYS A 139 17.01 -16.03 20.65
N LYS A 140 16.62 -16.04 21.94
CA LYS A 140 17.25 -16.86 22.97
C LYS A 140 17.22 -18.35 22.62
N ALA A 141 16.08 -18.86 22.14
CA ALA A 141 15.92 -20.25 21.72
C ALA A 141 16.94 -20.65 20.62
N ARG A 142 17.17 -19.76 19.64
CA ARG A 142 18.19 -19.97 18.60
C ARG A 142 19.61 -19.97 19.17
N GLU A 143 19.90 -19.06 20.10
CA GLU A 143 21.23 -18.93 20.72
C GLU A 143 21.56 -20.12 21.65
N SER A 144 20.56 -20.64 22.37
CA SER A 144 20.74 -21.76 23.28
C SER A 144 20.47 -23.13 22.65
N ASN A 145 20.01 -23.17 21.39
CA ASN A 145 19.53 -24.38 20.71
C ASN A 145 18.44 -25.13 21.50
N ASP A 146 17.57 -24.40 22.21
CA ASP A 146 16.45 -24.95 22.99
C ASP A 146 15.12 -24.49 22.38
N PHE A 147 14.44 -25.42 21.71
CA PHE A 147 13.17 -25.18 21.04
C PHE A 147 11.98 -25.82 21.75
N THR A 148 12.11 -26.18 23.03
CA THR A 148 11.04 -26.81 23.83
C THR A 148 9.73 -26.00 23.81
N LEU A 149 9.83 -24.67 23.78
CA LEU A 149 8.68 -23.75 23.75
C LEU A 149 8.38 -23.16 22.36
N ILE A 150 8.92 -23.73 21.26
CA ILE A 150 8.76 -23.15 19.91
C ILE A 150 7.29 -22.95 19.53
N LYS A 151 6.42 -23.92 19.84
CA LYS A 151 4.98 -23.81 19.55
C LYS A 151 4.32 -22.65 20.29
N HIS A 152 4.73 -22.40 21.53
CA HIS A 152 4.22 -21.28 22.32
C HIS A 152 4.68 -19.95 21.72
N TRP A 153 5.99 -19.77 21.56
CA TRP A 153 6.53 -18.49 21.11
C TRP A 153 6.17 -18.14 19.66
N SER A 154 6.06 -19.11 18.76
CA SER A 154 5.54 -18.86 17.41
C SER A 154 4.08 -18.41 17.42
N ARG A 155 3.26 -18.92 18.35
CA ARG A 155 1.86 -18.49 18.51
C ARG A 155 1.78 -17.07 19.09
N GLU A 156 2.56 -16.78 20.13
CA GLU A 156 2.62 -15.44 20.74
C GLU A 156 3.11 -14.40 19.73
N LEU A 157 4.11 -14.75 18.92
CA LEU A 157 4.61 -13.91 17.83
C LEU A 157 3.49 -13.55 16.84
N ALA A 158 2.71 -14.54 16.38
CA ALA A 158 1.61 -14.29 15.46
C ALA A 158 0.48 -13.45 16.09
N PHE A 159 0.07 -13.78 17.32
CA PHE A 159 -1.03 -13.09 17.99
C PHE A 159 -0.68 -11.63 18.31
N HIS A 160 0.45 -11.40 18.97
CA HIS A 160 0.87 -10.05 19.36
C HIS A 160 1.40 -9.24 18.17
N GLY A 161 2.08 -9.90 17.21
CA GLY A 161 2.54 -9.28 15.97
C GLY A 161 1.37 -8.72 15.16
N SER A 162 0.39 -9.56 14.82
CA SER A 162 -0.79 -9.10 14.11
C SER A 162 -1.61 -8.09 14.92
N GLY A 163 -1.70 -8.25 16.24
CA GLY A 163 -2.35 -7.27 17.11
C GLY A 163 -1.70 -5.90 17.03
N HIS A 164 -0.37 -5.82 17.13
CA HIS A 164 0.37 -4.57 17.00
C HIS A 164 0.21 -3.94 15.61
N TYR A 165 0.34 -4.73 14.54
CA TYR A 165 0.28 -4.22 13.18
C TYR A 165 -1.12 -3.72 12.82
N LEU A 166 -2.17 -4.47 13.13
CA LEU A 166 -3.55 -4.06 12.85
C LEU A 166 -3.94 -2.78 13.61
N HIS A 167 -3.59 -2.67 14.90
CA HIS A 167 -3.87 -1.42 15.65
C HIS A 167 -3.07 -0.23 15.09
N THR A 168 -1.81 -0.44 14.71
CA THR A 168 -1.00 0.62 14.07
C THR A 168 -1.64 1.13 12.78
N ILE A 169 -2.32 0.27 12.02
CA ILE A 169 -3.09 0.65 10.83
C ILE A 169 -4.41 1.34 11.24
N PHE A 170 -5.13 0.78 12.20
CA PHE A 170 -6.41 1.27 12.71
C PHE A 170 -6.36 2.75 13.13
N TRP A 171 -5.31 3.15 13.88
CA TRP A 171 -5.15 4.55 14.30
C TRP A 171 -4.97 5.52 13.13
N LYS A 172 -4.29 5.09 12.06
CA LYS A 172 -4.07 5.94 10.88
C LYS A 172 -5.26 5.96 9.93
N ASN A 173 -6.04 4.87 9.93
CA ASN A 173 -7.29 4.74 9.17
C ASN A 173 -8.43 5.60 9.73
N MET A 174 -8.25 6.31 10.84
CA MET A 174 -9.23 7.23 11.40
C MET A 174 -8.72 8.67 11.43
N SER A 175 -9.63 9.65 11.41
CA SER A 175 -9.31 11.07 11.47
C SER A 175 -10.50 11.88 11.99
N PRO A 176 -10.29 12.96 12.78
CA PRO A 176 -11.34 13.90 13.16
C PRO A 176 -12.02 14.55 11.94
N ASN A 177 -11.29 14.69 10.83
CA ASN A 177 -11.79 15.23 9.57
C ASN A 177 -12.06 14.11 8.55
N GLY A 178 -12.27 12.88 9.03
CA GLY A 178 -12.55 11.71 8.21
C GLY A 178 -13.98 11.68 7.67
N GLY A 179 -14.40 10.49 7.23
CA GLY A 179 -15.68 10.27 6.60
C GLY A 179 -15.68 10.56 5.11
N GLY A 180 -16.87 10.66 4.51
CA GLY A 180 -17.01 10.81 3.06
C GLY A 180 -16.64 9.53 2.28
N THR A 181 -15.99 9.69 1.13
CA THR A 181 -15.70 8.62 0.17
C THR A 181 -14.24 8.64 -0.29
N PRO A 182 -13.67 7.50 -0.71
CA PRO A 182 -12.34 7.46 -1.31
C PRO A 182 -12.27 8.31 -2.58
N GLN A 183 -11.05 8.73 -2.93
CA GLN A 183 -10.75 9.48 -4.14
C GLN A 183 -9.56 8.84 -4.88
N GLY A 184 -9.31 9.29 -6.10
CA GLY A 184 -8.15 8.87 -6.89
C GLY A 184 -8.15 7.36 -7.21
N PRO A 185 -6.97 6.74 -7.37
CA PRO A 185 -6.83 5.35 -7.81
C PRO A 185 -7.61 4.34 -6.95
N LEU A 186 -7.68 4.55 -5.63
CA LEU A 186 -8.44 3.68 -4.73
C LEU A 186 -9.94 3.70 -5.05
N LYS A 187 -10.51 4.85 -5.37
CA LYS A 187 -11.92 4.96 -5.73
C LYS A 187 -12.22 4.17 -6.99
N ASP A 188 -11.35 4.31 -8.00
CA ASP A 188 -11.50 3.64 -9.28
C ASP A 188 -11.39 2.13 -9.10
N GLU A 189 -10.44 1.66 -8.30
CA GLU A 189 -10.29 0.24 -8.01
C GLU A 189 -11.49 -0.33 -7.22
N ILE A 190 -12.01 0.41 -6.24
CA ILE A 190 -13.25 0.02 -5.53
C ILE A 190 -14.42 -0.08 -6.51
N GLN A 191 -14.53 0.84 -7.45
CA GLN A 191 -15.58 0.82 -8.46
C GLN A 191 -15.41 -0.35 -9.44
N ASN A 192 -14.17 -0.66 -9.84
CA ASN A 192 -13.87 -1.76 -10.74
C ASN A 192 -14.19 -3.12 -10.10
N TYR A 193 -13.77 -3.34 -8.85
CA TYR A 193 -13.91 -4.64 -8.20
C TYR A 193 -15.27 -4.86 -7.55
N PHE A 194 -15.77 -3.87 -6.79
CA PHE A 194 -17.04 -4.00 -6.06
C PHE A 194 -18.24 -3.41 -6.83
N GLY A 195 -18.00 -2.83 -8.01
CA GLY A 195 -19.01 -2.15 -8.84
C GLY A 195 -19.38 -0.74 -8.37
N SER A 196 -19.34 -0.48 -7.06
CA SER A 196 -19.53 0.87 -6.50
C SER A 196 -19.02 0.98 -5.07
N PHE A 197 -18.76 2.22 -4.62
CA PHE A 197 -18.45 2.48 -3.22
C PHE A 197 -19.57 2.04 -2.27
N LEU A 198 -20.85 2.18 -2.68
CA LEU A 198 -21.98 1.77 -1.84
C LEU A 198 -22.02 0.25 -1.66
N SER A 199 -21.75 -0.50 -2.73
CA SER A 199 -21.65 -1.97 -2.70
C SER A 199 -20.50 -2.43 -1.81
N PHE A 200 -19.32 -1.83 -1.97
CA PHE A 200 -18.17 -2.06 -1.11
C PHE A 200 -18.50 -1.78 0.36
N LYS A 201 -19.02 -0.58 0.66
CA LYS A 201 -19.39 -0.16 2.02
C LYS A 201 -20.36 -1.15 2.64
N LYS A 202 -21.37 -1.60 1.89
CA LYS A 202 -22.33 -2.61 2.34
C LYS A 202 -21.65 -3.94 2.66
N GLN A 203 -20.81 -4.48 1.77
CA GLN A 203 -20.11 -5.73 2.00
C GLN A 203 -19.19 -5.64 3.22
N PHE A 204 -18.39 -4.57 3.33
CA PHE A 204 -17.48 -4.35 4.46
C PHE A 204 -18.25 -4.22 5.79
N THR A 205 -19.33 -3.44 5.81
CA THR A 205 -20.20 -3.29 6.98
C THR A 205 -20.79 -4.62 7.44
N GLU A 206 -21.33 -5.41 6.53
CA GLU A 206 -21.93 -6.70 6.89
C GLU A 206 -20.87 -7.71 7.36
N ALA A 207 -19.69 -7.73 6.73
CA ALA A 207 -18.55 -8.51 7.19
C ALA A 207 -18.13 -8.11 8.62
N ALA A 208 -18.04 -6.81 8.93
CA ALA A 208 -17.69 -6.33 10.27
C ALA A 208 -18.72 -6.74 11.34
N LYS A 209 -20.02 -6.63 11.02
CA LYS A 209 -21.09 -7.02 11.94
C LYS A 209 -21.05 -8.52 12.27
N GLN A 210 -20.74 -9.35 11.27
CA GLN A 210 -20.83 -10.81 11.34
C GLN A 210 -19.53 -11.52 11.71
N VAL A 211 -18.48 -10.81 12.15
CA VAL A 211 -17.28 -11.47 12.70
C VAL A 211 -17.67 -12.34 13.89
N GLU A 212 -17.34 -13.62 13.84
CA GLU A 212 -17.61 -14.55 14.93
C GLU A 212 -16.62 -14.32 16.09
N GLY A 213 -17.16 -14.12 17.30
CA GLY A 213 -16.36 -13.80 18.48
C GLY A 213 -15.68 -12.44 18.37
N VAL A 214 -14.34 -12.43 18.39
CA VAL A 214 -13.49 -11.24 18.38
C VAL A 214 -12.65 -11.20 17.10
N GLY A 215 -12.45 -10.03 16.52
CA GLY A 215 -11.76 -9.95 15.25
C GLY A 215 -11.89 -8.60 14.54
N TRP A 216 -11.76 -8.65 13.21
CA TRP A 216 -11.64 -7.48 12.35
C TRP A 216 -12.36 -7.68 11.02
N ALA A 217 -12.84 -6.59 10.43
CA ALA A 217 -13.06 -6.52 8.99
C ALA A 217 -11.88 -5.78 8.34
N LEU A 218 -11.35 -6.35 7.25
CA LEU A 218 -10.21 -5.80 6.54
C LEU A 218 -10.56 -5.61 5.06
N LEU A 219 -10.29 -4.45 4.50
CA LEU A 219 -10.10 -4.26 3.07
C LEU A 219 -8.62 -4.47 2.79
N VAL A 220 -8.30 -5.43 1.95
CA VAL A 220 -6.93 -5.78 1.61
C VAL A 220 -6.68 -5.62 0.12
N TRP A 221 -5.43 -5.36 -0.24
CA TRP A 221 -4.93 -5.57 -1.58
C TRP A 221 -4.34 -6.98 -1.69
N SER A 222 -4.70 -7.72 -2.74
CA SER A 222 -4.10 -9.00 -3.10
C SER A 222 -3.08 -8.78 -4.23
N PRO A 223 -1.76 -8.72 -3.96
CA PRO A 223 -0.78 -8.43 -5.00
C PRO A 223 -0.72 -9.52 -6.08
N LEU A 224 -0.94 -10.79 -5.71
CA LEU A 224 -0.98 -11.91 -6.65
C LEU A 224 -2.19 -11.84 -7.58
N ALA A 225 -3.37 -11.59 -7.02
CA ALA A 225 -4.61 -11.56 -7.80
C ALA A 225 -4.88 -10.19 -8.46
N ARG A 226 -4.14 -9.15 -8.07
CA ARG A 226 -4.24 -7.79 -8.60
C ARG A 226 -5.61 -7.16 -8.39
N HIS A 227 -6.25 -7.41 -7.26
CA HIS A 227 -7.52 -6.77 -6.91
C HIS A 227 -7.71 -6.60 -5.40
N LEU A 228 -8.74 -5.82 -5.03
CA LEU A 228 -9.18 -5.66 -3.65
C LEU A 228 -9.94 -6.87 -3.14
N GLU A 229 -9.92 -7.11 -1.83
CA GLU A 229 -10.74 -8.14 -1.17
C GLU A 229 -11.21 -7.66 0.21
N VAL A 230 -12.33 -8.20 0.69
CA VAL A 230 -12.79 -8.00 2.07
C VAL A 230 -12.63 -9.31 2.85
N LEU A 231 -11.86 -9.27 3.92
CA LEU A 231 -11.62 -10.42 4.80
C LEU A 231 -12.22 -10.19 6.20
N GLN A 232 -12.67 -11.27 6.82
CA GLN A 232 -13.03 -11.30 8.25
C GLN A 232 -11.93 -12.04 9.00
N THR A 233 -11.12 -11.31 9.77
CA THR A 233 -10.05 -11.89 10.57
C THR A 233 -10.58 -12.22 11.96
N GLU A 234 -10.36 -13.43 12.44
CA GLU A 234 -10.60 -13.79 13.83
C GLU A 234 -9.36 -13.53 14.69
N ARG A 235 -9.60 -13.07 15.91
CA ARG A 235 -8.57 -12.56 16.83
C ARG A 235 -7.75 -11.46 16.15
N HIS A 236 -6.51 -11.75 15.75
CA HIS A 236 -5.68 -10.84 14.94
C HIS A 236 -5.03 -11.54 13.75
N MET A 237 -4.91 -12.87 13.76
CA MET A 237 -4.07 -13.62 12.82
C MET A 237 -4.78 -14.80 12.14
N LEU A 238 -6.04 -15.07 12.47
CA LEU A 238 -6.80 -16.19 11.92
C LEU A 238 -7.70 -15.72 10.78
N LEU A 239 -7.98 -16.62 9.82
CA LEU A 239 -8.82 -16.34 8.64
C LEU A 239 -8.29 -15.20 7.76
N THR A 240 -6.96 -15.06 7.69
CA THR A 240 -6.29 -14.19 6.73
C THR A 240 -5.69 -14.99 5.57
N GLN A 241 -5.45 -14.33 4.45
CA GLN A 241 -4.66 -14.87 3.36
C GLN A 241 -3.23 -14.35 3.48
N TRP A 242 -2.25 -15.25 3.41
CA TRP A 242 -0.86 -14.84 3.24
C TRP A 242 -0.74 -13.98 1.99
N ASN A 243 0.26 -13.10 1.98
CA ASN A 243 0.55 -12.22 0.84
C ASN A 243 -0.44 -11.06 0.62
N THR A 244 -1.54 -10.96 1.37
CA THR A 244 -2.43 -9.79 1.32
C THR A 244 -1.95 -8.63 2.18
N ILE A 245 -2.27 -7.41 1.76
CA ILE A 245 -1.82 -6.16 2.39
C ILE A 245 -3.03 -5.39 2.91
N PRO A 246 -3.22 -5.24 4.24
CA PRO A 246 -4.33 -4.48 4.79
C PRO A 246 -4.25 -2.99 4.47
N LEU A 247 -5.36 -2.43 3.97
CA LEU A 247 -5.49 -1.03 3.58
C LEU A 247 -6.39 -0.27 4.56
N LEU A 248 -7.58 -0.81 4.80
CA LEU A 248 -8.57 -0.30 5.74
C LEU A 248 -8.96 -1.41 6.71
N VAL A 249 -8.82 -1.17 8.01
CA VAL A 249 -9.09 -2.16 9.06
C VAL A 249 -10.08 -1.60 10.07
N LEU A 250 -11.00 -2.44 10.54
CA LEU A 250 -11.97 -2.11 11.57
C LEU A 250 -11.91 -3.13 12.69
N ASP A 251 -11.54 -2.68 13.89
CA ASP A 251 -11.54 -3.50 15.10
C ASP A 251 -12.98 -3.74 15.58
N VAL A 252 -13.41 -5.00 15.64
CA VAL A 252 -14.70 -5.39 16.22
C VAL A 252 -14.55 -6.29 17.45
N TRP A 253 -13.38 -6.25 18.10
CA TRP A 253 -13.26 -6.70 19.47
C TRP A 253 -14.15 -5.85 20.39
N GLU A 254 -14.72 -6.46 21.42
CA GLU A 254 -15.64 -5.76 22.31
C GLU A 254 -14.96 -4.57 23.01
N HIS A 255 -13.65 -4.61 23.29
CA HIS A 255 -12.93 -3.47 23.87
C HIS A 255 -12.99 -2.21 22.99
N ALA A 256 -13.20 -2.35 21.68
CA ALA A 256 -13.20 -1.24 20.73
C ALA A 256 -14.50 -0.42 20.77
N TYR A 257 -15.57 -0.96 21.34
CA TYR A 257 -16.89 -0.30 21.29
C TYR A 257 -17.75 -0.46 22.55
N TYR A 258 -17.51 -1.47 23.39
CA TYR A 258 -18.48 -1.88 24.40
C TYR A 258 -18.75 -0.81 25.46
N LEU A 259 -17.77 0.01 25.81
CA LEU A 259 -17.98 1.09 26.80
C LEU A 259 -19.04 2.10 26.34
N GLN A 260 -19.12 2.39 25.03
CA GLN A 260 -20.04 3.36 24.44
C GLN A 260 -21.30 2.71 23.84
N TYR A 261 -21.13 1.62 23.09
CA TYR A 261 -22.20 0.99 22.30
C TYR A 261 -22.79 -0.27 22.94
N LYS A 262 -22.19 -0.77 24.04
CA LYS A 262 -22.60 -2.03 24.70
C LYS A 262 -22.66 -3.18 23.68
N ASN A 263 -23.75 -3.93 23.64
CA ASN A 263 -23.95 -5.03 22.70
C ASN A 263 -24.29 -4.58 21.26
N LYS A 264 -24.39 -3.27 20.98
CA LYS A 264 -24.80 -2.76 19.68
C LYS A 264 -23.61 -2.56 18.72
N ARG A 265 -22.92 -3.65 18.40
CA ARG A 265 -21.81 -3.64 17.41
C ARG A 265 -22.19 -2.97 16.10
N ALA A 266 -23.40 -3.23 15.60
CA ALA A 266 -23.87 -2.61 14.35
C ALA A 266 -23.88 -1.08 14.42
N GLU A 267 -24.30 -0.48 15.54
CA GLU A 267 -24.32 0.97 15.72
C GLU A 267 -22.90 1.56 15.74
N TYR A 268 -21.95 0.86 16.35
CA TYR A 268 -20.53 1.22 16.29
C TYR A 268 -19.99 1.21 14.85
N VAL A 269 -20.24 0.13 14.10
CA VAL A 269 -19.77 -0.01 12.71
C VAL A 269 -20.34 1.10 11.81
N GLU A 270 -21.63 1.42 11.94
CA GLU A 270 -22.24 2.51 11.16
C GLU A 270 -21.64 3.87 11.50
N ASN A 271 -21.35 4.13 12.78
CA ASN A 271 -20.76 5.40 13.23
C ASN A 271 -19.28 5.55 12.83
N TRP A 272 -18.52 4.45 12.82
CA TRP A 272 -17.11 4.46 12.43
C TRP A 272 -16.88 4.98 11.01
N TRP A 273 -17.82 4.76 10.09
CA TRP A 273 -17.73 5.31 8.73
C TRP A 273 -17.61 6.83 8.66
N ASN A 274 -18.04 7.56 9.68
CA ASN A 274 -17.95 9.03 9.72
C ASN A 274 -16.54 9.56 10.02
N ILE A 275 -15.62 8.68 10.45
CA ILE A 275 -14.26 9.05 10.83
C ILE A 275 -13.19 8.33 10.02
N VAL A 276 -13.57 7.57 8.99
CA VAL A 276 -12.60 6.87 8.12
C VAL A 276 -11.72 7.89 7.40
N ASN A 277 -10.41 7.71 7.51
CA ASN A 277 -9.41 8.54 6.85
C ASN A 277 -9.07 7.96 5.47
N TRP A 278 -9.87 8.31 4.46
CA TRP A 278 -9.67 7.85 3.09
C TRP A 278 -8.33 8.25 2.47
N HIS A 279 -7.69 9.32 2.97
CA HIS A 279 -6.37 9.71 2.51
C HIS A 279 -5.29 8.70 2.91
N ASP A 280 -5.29 8.23 4.16
CA ASP A 280 -4.38 7.15 4.61
C ASP A 280 -4.61 5.85 3.83
N VAL A 281 -5.88 5.47 3.65
CA VAL A 281 -6.23 4.25 2.88
C VAL A 281 -5.75 4.36 1.43
N GLY A 282 -5.93 5.52 0.79
CA GLY A 282 -5.46 5.79 -0.57
C GLY A 282 -3.95 5.69 -0.70
N MET A 283 -3.19 6.34 0.20
CA MET A 283 -1.73 6.26 0.20
C MET A 283 -1.22 4.83 0.43
N ARG A 284 -1.89 4.05 1.28
CA ARG A 284 -1.57 2.63 1.49
C ARG A 284 -1.84 1.81 0.24
N PHE A 285 -2.96 2.07 -0.43
CA PHE A 285 -3.31 1.40 -1.68
C PHE A 285 -2.28 1.65 -2.76
N GLU A 286 -1.88 2.91 -3.00
CA GLU A 286 -0.88 3.25 -4.02
C GLU A 286 0.44 2.49 -3.80
N LYS A 287 0.94 2.47 -2.56
CA LYS A 287 2.16 1.70 -2.22
C LYS A 287 1.98 0.20 -2.38
N ALA A 288 0.82 -0.34 -1.98
CA ALA A 288 0.54 -1.77 -2.08
C ALA A 288 0.37 -2.21 -3.55
N ALA A 289 -0.26 -1.39 -4.38
CA ALA A 289 -0.50 -1.64 -5.78
C ALA A 289 0.78 -1.54 -6.63
N ASP A 290 1.81 -0.84 -6.15
CA ASP A 290 3.13 -0.79 -6.79
C ASP A 290 3.96 -2.08 -6.58
N ILE A 291 3.55 -2.95 -5.65
CA ILE A 291 4.21 -4.25 -5.45
C ILE A 291 3.89 -5.16 -6.65
N LYS A 292 4.86 -5.23 -7.58
CA LYS A 292 4.80 -6.06 -8.78
C LYS A 292 5.20 -7.49 -8.44
N TRP A 293 4.24 -8.31 -8.03
CA TRP A 293 4.39 -9.76 -8.06
C TRP A 293 3.79 -10.28 -9.36
N THR A 294 4.51 -11.15 -10.06
CA THR A 294 3.98 -11.78 -11.26
C THR A 294 2.73 -12.56 -10.87
N ALA A 295 1.57 -12.14 -11.41
CA ALA A 295 0.33 -12.88 -11.23
C ALA A 295 0.52 -14.29 -11.81
N ILE A 296 0.13 -15.32 -11.04
CA ILE A 296 0.20 -16.74 -11.45
C ILE A 296 -1.13 -17.13 -12.08
#